data_AF-A0A4S1GA41-F1
#
_entry.id   AF-A0A4S1GA41-F1
#
_cell.length_a   1.000
_cell.length_b   1.000
_cell.length_c   1.000
_cell.angle_alpha   90.00
_cell.angle_beta   90.00
_cell.angle_gamma   90.00
#
_symmetry.space_group_name_H-M   'P 1'
#
loop_
_entity.id
_entity.type
_entity.pdbx_description
1 polymer ?
#
loop_
_entity_poly.entity_id
_entity_poly.type
_entity_poly.pdbx_seq_one_letter_code
_entity_poly.pdbx_strand_id
1 'polypeptide(L)'
;MRIVYRNPLELWGEHTSNQPWIAANGVGGHLIVANDPGLIRHVLIDNARNYKMATVRQLLLRPILRDGLLTAEGEVWKRSRKAMAPMFTPRHIFGFAEPMLKRTLEFVTRYEAGGMSDIAHDMTLLTYDILA
;
A
#
# COMPACT_ATOMS: atom_id res chain seq x y z
N MET A 1 11.91 10.91 -14.87
CA MET A 1 12.17 9.63 -14.16
C MET A 1 12.90 9.80 -12.83
N ARG A 2 14.00 10.58 -12.74
CA ARG A 2 14.78 10.71 -11.48
C ARG A 2 14.02 11.33 -10.28
N ILE A 3 13.04 12.19 -10.53
CA ILE A 3 12.19 12.82 -9.49
C ILE A 3 11.24 11.79 -8.85
N VAL A 4 10.65 10.88 -9.63
CA VAL A 4 9.73 9.82 -9.18
C VAL A 4 10.36 8.97 -8.06
N TYR A 5 11.65 8.66 -8.17
CA TYR A 5 12.35 7.80 -7.22
C TYR A 5 12.91 8.55 -6.01
N ARG A 6 13.13 9.87 -6.11
CA ARG A 6 13.71 10.67 -5.02
C ARG A 6 12.64 11.31 -4.14
N ASN A 7 11.55 11.76 -4.74
CA ASN A 7 10.41 12.32 -4.04
C ASN A 7 9.12 12.06 -4.84
N PRO A 8 8.50 10.89 -4.67
CA PRO A 8 7.26 10.56 -5.38
C PRO A 8 6.09 11.47 -4.97
N LEU A 9 6.18 12.17 -3.83
CA LEU A 9 5.15 13.12 -3.41
C LEU A 9 5.15 14.39 -4.28
N GLU A 10 6.32 14.79 -4.82
CA GLU A 10 6.41 15.91 -5.77
C GLU A 10 5.75 15.63 -7.12
N LEU A 11 5.42 14.37 -7.43
CA LEU A 11 4.62 14.04 -8.62
C LEU A 11 3.21 14.64 -8.53
N TRP A 12 2.75 14.91 -7.31
CA TRP A 12 1.46 15.49 -7.00
C TRP A 12 1.72 16.90 -6.44
N GLY A 13 1.97 17.88 -7.30
CA GLY A 13 2.17 19.28 -6.88
C GLY A 13 0.95 19.83 -6.12
N GLU A 14 1.08 20.93 -5.37
CA GLU A 14 -0.02 21.49 -4.55
C GLU A 14 -1.33 21.72 -5.32
N HIS A 15 -1.23 22.08 -6.61
CA HIS A 15 -2.39 22.24 -7.49
C HIS A 15 -3.18 20.94 -7.69
N THR A 16 -2.55 19.79 -7.47
CA THR A 16 -3.19 18.50 -7.62
C THR A 16 -4.10 18.10 -6.45
N SER A 17 -3.83 18.62 -5.26
CA SER A 17 -4.58 18.30 -4.05
C SER A 17 -5.84 19.15 -3.85
N ASN A 18 -5.90 20.33 -4.49
CA ASN A 18 -6.99 21.29 -4.30
C ASN A 18 -8.15 21.14 -5.30
N GLN A 19 -8.05 20.23 -6.27
CA GLN A 19 -9.14 19.96 -7.21
C GLN A 19 -9.82 18.62 -6.89
N PRO A 20 -11.16 18.52 -7.07
CA PRO A 20 -11.90 17.29 -6.77
C PRO A 20 -11.42 16.10 -7.61
N TRP A 21 -10.94 16.35 -8.83
CA TRP A 21 -10.30 15.36 -9.68
C TRP A 21 -9.42 16.04 -10.73
N ILE A 22 -8.46 15.29 -11.29
CA ILE A 22 -7.53 15.77 -12.32
C ILE A 22 -7.35 14.68 -13.37
N ALA A 23 -7.31 15.09 -14.64
CA ALA A 23 -6.90 14.23 -15.74
C ALA A 23 -5.47 14.56 -16.17
N ALA A 24 -4.66 13.53 -16.34
CA ALA A 24 -3.32 13.61 -16.91
C ALA A 24 -3.18 12.56 -18.02
N ASN A 25 -2.37 12.89 -19.03
CA ASN A 25 -1.98 11.93 -20.06
C ASN A 25 -0.58 11.43 -19.73
N GLY A 26 -0.43 10.12 -19.55
CA GLY A 26 0.84 9.48 -19.21
C GLY A 26 1.21 8.33 -20.15
N VAL A 27 2.36 7.71 -19.87
CA VAL A 27 2.93 6.61 -20.68
C VAL A 27 2.01 5.37 -20.76
N GLY A 28 0.99 5.28 -19.91
CA GLY A 28 -0.01 4.20 -19.90
C GLY A 28 -1.43 4.60 -20.33
N GLY A 29 -1.63 5.80 -20.88
CA GLY A 29 -2.94 6.33 -21.30
C GLY A 29 -3.47 7.46 -20.41
N HIS A 30 -4.79 7.66 -20.44
CA HIS A 30 -5.48 8.64 -19.61
C HIS A 30 -5.46 8.20 -18.14
N LEU A 31 -4.91 9.03 -17.27
CA LEU A 31 -4.88 8.87 -15.83
C LEU A 31 -5.86 9.87 -15.20
N ILE A 32 -6.74 9.38 -14.33
CA ILE A 32 -7.61 10.22 -13.51
C ILE A 32 -7.17 10.07 -12.06
N VAL A 33 -6.94 11.20 -11.39
CA VAL A 33 -6.72 11.29 -9.95
C VAL A 33 -8.02 11.77 -9.32
N ALA A 34 -8.54 11.02 -8.36
CA ALA A 34 -9.75 11.37 -7.62
C ALA A 34 -9.37 11.80 -6.20
N ASN A 35 -9.70 13.04 -5.83
CA ASN A 35 -9.50 13.57 -4.48
C ASN A 35 -10.81 13.80 -3.73
N ASP A 36 -11.91 13.96 -4.46
CA ASP A 36 -13.25 14.11 -3.89
C ASP A 36 -13.70 12.80 -3.18
N PRO A 37 -14.12 12.85 -1.90
CA PRO A 37 -14.57 11.66 -1.18
C PRO A 37 -15.75 10.94 -1.85
N GLY A 38 -16.67 11.68 -2.49
CA GLY A 38 -17.79 11.11 -3.22
C GLY A 38 -17.33 10.33 -4.45
N LEU A 39 -16.39 10.88 -5.22
CA LEU A 39 -15.78 10.22 -6.36
C LEU A 39 -14.94 9.01 -5.94
N ILE A 40 -14.16 9.12 -4.86
CA ILE A 40 -13.41 7.99 -4.29
C ILE A 40 -14.36 6.87 -3.89
N ARG A 41 -15.46 7.18 -3.20
CA ARG A 41 -16.50 6.20 -2.84
C ARG A 41 -17.14 5.58 -4.08
N HIS A 42 -17.46 6.39 -5.09
CA HIS A 42 -18.04 5.89 -6.33
C HIS A 42 -17.13 4.88 -7.02
N VAL A 43 -15.84 5.21 -7.17
CA VAL A 43 -14.87 4.36 -7.87
C VAL A 43 -14.51 3.11 -7.05
N LEU A 44 -14.30 3.24 -5.74
CA LEU A 44 -13.80 2.15 -4.90
C LEU A 44 -14.90 1.29 -4.26
N ILE A 45 -16.14 1.77 -4.19
CA ILE A 45 -17.24 1.09 -3.46
C ILE A 45 -18.46 0.93 -4.35
N ASP A 46 -19.15 2.02 -4.73
CA ASP A 46 -20.48 1.93 -5.35
C ASP A 46 -20.45 1.31 -6.75
N ASN A 47 -19.39 1.61 -7.51
CA ASN A 47 -19.24 1.25 -8.91
C ASN A 47 -17.95 0.46 -9.18
N ALA A 48 -17.35 -0.12 -8.13
CA ALA A 48 -16.06 -0.81 -8.19
C ALA A 48 -15.96 -1.89 -9.27
N ARG A 49 -17.08 -2.57 -9.60
CA ARG A 49 -17.12 -3.61 -10.65
C ARG A 49 -16.78 -3.12 -12.05
N ASN A 50 -16.90 -1.81 -12.31
CA ASN A 50 -16.58 -1.19 -13.60
C ASN A 50 -15.11 -0.77 -13.71
N TYR A 51 -14.33 -0.92 -12.63
CA TYR A 51 -12.92 -0.58 -12.60
C TYR A 51 -12.11 -1.85 -12.36
N LYS A 52 -11.07 -2.04 -13.18
CA LYS A 52 -10.11 -3.13 -13.02
C LYS A 52 -8.77 -2.56 -12.61
N MET A 53 -7.97 -3.36 -11.93
CA MET A 53 -6.58 -3.02 -11.65
C MET A 53 -5.86 -2.80 -12.99
N ALA A 54 -5.14 -1.68 -13.09
CA ALA A 54 -4.47 -1.30 -14.32
C ALA A 54 -3.61 -2.43 -14.87
N THR A 55 -3.68 -2.68 -16.18
CA THR A 55 -2.99 -3.80 -16.86
C THR A 55 -1.50 -3.83 -16.54
N VAL A 56 -0.83 -2.68 -16.53
CA VAL A 56 0.59 -2.55 -16.17
C VAL A 56 0.86 -3.04 -14.74
N ARG A 57 -0.01 -2.67 -13.79
CA ARG A 57 0.11 -3.11 -12.39
C ARG A 57 -0.13 -4.62 -12.26
N GLN A 58 -1.06 -5.19 -13.02
CA GLN A 58 -1.25 -6.65 -13.06
C GLN A 58 -0.01 -7.37 -13.61
N LEU A 59 0.59 -6.87 -14.70
CA LEU A 59 1.78 -7.47 -15.31
C LEU A 59 3.00 -7.46 -14.39
N LEU A 60 3.17 -6.41 -13.58
CA LEU A 60 4.29 -6.31 -12.64
C LEU A 60 4.09 -7.18 -11.39
N LEU A 61 2.86 -7.28 -10.88
CA LEU A 61 2.59 -7.95 -9.60
C LEU A 61 2.32 -9.46 -9.75
N ARG A 62 1.72 -9.92 -10.84
CA ARG A 62 1.38 -11.33 -11.06
C ARG A 62 2.58 -12.29 -11.03
N PRO A 63 3.77 -11.96 -11.56
CA PRO A 63 4.92 -12.86 -11.49
C PRO A 63 5.35 -13.19 -10.05
N ILE A 64 5.20 -12.23 -9.14
CA ILE A 64 5.61 -12.35 -7.73
C ILE A 64 4.47 -12.93 -6.88
N LEU A 65 3.25 -12.44 -7.10
CA LEU A 65 2.11 -12.67 -6.21
C LEU A 65 1.06 -13.63 -6.80
N ARG A 66 1.25 -14.11 -8.03
CA ARG A 66 0.32 -14.98 -8.79
C ARG A 66 -1.11 -14.44 -8.74
N ASP A 67 -2.08 -15.27 -8.37
CA ASP A 67 -3.48 -14.90 -8.09
C ASP A 67 -3.73 -14.71 -6.58
N GLY A 68 -2.72 -14.18 -5.88
CA GLY A 68 -2.84 -13.78 -4.48
C GLY A 68 -3.79 -12.61 -4.29
N LEU A 69 -4.09 -12.28 -3.02
CA LEU A 69 -5.09 -11.27 -2.66
C LEU A 69 -4.88 -9.89 -3.33
N LEU A 70 -3.62 -9.53 -3.62
CA LEU A 70 -3.24 -8.25 -4.23
C LEU A 70 -3.42 -8.21 -5.76
N THR A 71 -3.56 -9.35 -6.41
CA THR A 71 -3.65 -9.50 -7.88
C THR A 71 -4.96 -10.12 -8.34
N ALA A 72 -5.68 -10.79 -7.43
CA ALA A 72 -7.00 -11.34 -7.67
C ALA A 72 -8.04 -10.23 -7.91
N GLU A 73 -9.02 -10.51 -8.77
CA GLU A 73 -10.17 -9.63 -9.04
C GLU A 73 -11.50 -10.37 -8.86
N GLY A 74 -12.59 -9.62 -8.77
CA GLY A 74 -13.96 -10.16 -8.77
C GLY A 74 -14.20 -11.20 -7.67
N GLU A 75 -14.80 -12.33 -8.03
CA GLU A 75 -15.16 -13.39 -7.09
C GLU A 75 -13.93 -14.11 -6.48
N VAL A 76 -12.81 -14.17 -7.19
CA VAL A 76 -11.56 -14.72 -6.63
C VAL A 76 -11.09 -13.83 -5.49
N TRP A 77 -11.02 -12.52 -5.73
CA TRP A 77 -10.67 -11.55 -4.69
C TRP A 77 -11.64 -11.60 -3.50
N LYS A 78 -12.95 -11.64 -3.74
CA LYS A 78 -13.96 -11.71 -2.67
C LYS A 78 -13.77 -12.94 -1.79
N ARG A 79 -13.55 -14.11 -2.40
CA ARG A 79 -13.31 -15.37 -1.66
C ARG A 79 -12.00 -15.31 -0.86
N SER A 80 -10.91 -14.88 -1.48
CA SER A 80 -9.60 -14.74 -0.81
C SER A 80 -9.67 -13.74 0.35
N ARG A 81 -10.32 -12.58 0.16
CA ARG A 81 -10.50 -11.58 1.20
C ARG A 81 -11.34 -12.11 2.36
N LYS A 82 -12.44 -12.80 2.06
CA LYS A 82 -13.30 -13.40 3.08
C LYS A 82 -12.56 -14.46 3.90
N ALA A 83 -11.71 -15.26 3.26
CA ALA A 83 -10.88 -16.25 3.95
C ALA A 83 -9.83 -15.62 4.88
N MET A 84 -9.25 -14.48 4.49
CA MET A 84 -8.23 -13.78 5.29
C MET A 84 -8.80 -12.88 6.39
N ALA A 85 -10.02 -12.34 6.21
CA ALA A 85 -10.63 -11.38 7.13
C ALA A 85 -10.62 -11.79 8.62
N PRO A 86 -10.82 -13.07 9.00
CA PRO A 86 -10.79 -13.49 10.41
C PRO A 86 -9.46 -13.20 11.12
N MET A 87 -8.33 -13.21 10.41
CA MET A 87 -7.00 -12.92 10.97
C MET A 87 -6.84 -11.44 11.37
N PHE A 88 -7.68 -10.56 10.82
CA PHE A 88 -7.66 -9.12 11.05
C PHE A 88 -8.83 -8.63 11.91
N THR A 89 -9.41 -9.51 12.73
CA THR A 89 -10.40 -9.08 13.74
C THR A 89 -9.68 -8.40 14.90
N PRO A 90 -10.36 -7.49 15.66
CA PRO A 90 -9.73 -6.82 16.80
C PRO A 90 -9.06 -7.80 17.77
N ARG A 91 -9.71 -8.93 18.07
CA ARG A 91 -9.17 -9.98 18.96
C ARG A 91 -7.83 -10.54 18.47
N HIS A 92 -7.68 -10.82 17.18
CA HIS A 92 -6.41 -11.31 16.64
C HIS A 92 -5.36 -10.18 16.51
N ILE A 93 -5.78 -8.98 16.12
CA ILE A 93 -4.89 -7.81 16.01
C ILE A 93 -4.25 -7.47 17.35
N PHE A 94 -5.02 -7.49 18.44
CA PHE A 94 -4.46 -7.23 19.78
C PHE A 94 -3.38 -8.26 20.18
N GLY A 95 -3.46 -9.49 19.69
CA GLY A 95 -2.44 -10.51 19.90
C GLY A 95 -1.10 -10.21 19.22
N PHE A 96 -1.05 -9.33 18.22
CA PHE A 96 0.20 -8.93 17.56
C PHE A 96 0.93 -7.80 18.30
N ALA A 97 0.23 -7.02 19.12
CA ALA A 97 0.78 -5.82 19.75
C ALA A 97 1.98 -6.13 20.66
N GLU A 98 1.88 -7.15 21.52
CA GLU A 98 2.96 -7.52 22.44
C GLU A 98 4.22 -8.05 21.71
N PRO A 99 4.11 -9.02 20.77
CA PRO A 99 5.27 -9.44 19.97
C PRO A 99 5.90 -8.30 19.17
N MET A 100 5.09 -7.45 18.54
CA MET A 100 5.59 -6.28 17.80
C MET A 100 6.35 -5.31 18.70
N LEU A 101 5.80 -5.01 19.89
CA LEU A 101 6.45 -4.15 20.87
C LEU A 101 7.78 -4.75 21.33
N LYS A 102 7.80 -6.04 21.66
CA LYS A 102 9.02 -6.73 22.07
C LYS A 102 10.12 -6.62 21.01
N ARG A 103 9.82 -6.96 19.75
CA ARG A 103 10.78 -6.85 18.64
C ARG A 103 11.26 -5.42 18.42
N THR A 104 10.35 -4.44 18.53
CA THR A 104 10.68 -3.03 18.38
C THR A 104 11.64 -2.55 19.48
N LEU A 105 11.39 -2.94 20.73
CA LEU A 105 12.26 -2.61 21.87
C LEU A 105 13.64 -3.26 21.74
N GLU A 106 13.69 -4.53 21.32
CA GLU A 106 14.96 -5.21 21.01
C GLU A 106 15.72 -4.48 19.91
N PHE A 107 15.03 -4.12 18.83
CA PHE A 107 15.63 -3.44 17.68
C PHE A 107 16.18 -2.06 18.03
N VAL A 108 15.50 -1.29 18.89
CA VAL A 108 15.91 0.10 19.20
C VAL A 108 17.26 0.18 19.92
N THR A 109 17.66 -0.89 20.63
CA THR A 109 18.93 -0.95 21.36
C THR A 109 20.14 -0.72 20.46
N ARG A 110 20.03 -1.02 19.15
CA ARG A 110 21.08 -0.78 18.16
C ARG A 110 21.46 0.70 18.01
N TYR A 111 20.57 1.60 18.38
CA TYR A 111 20.80 3.05 18.29
C TYR A 111 21.44 3.63 19.55
N GLU A 112 21.57 2.86 20.64
CA GLU A 112 22.18 3.33 21.89
C GLU A 112 23.65 3.70 21.73
N ALA A 113 24.36 3.04 20.82
CA ALA A 113 25.75 3.37 20.47
C ALA A 113 25.90 4.72 19.75
N GLY A 114 24.79 5.32 19.30
CA GLY A 114 24.77 6.56 18.52
C GLY A 114 25.29 6.36 17.09
N GLY A 115 25.44 7.48 16.38
CA GLY A 115 25.93 7.51 15.00
C GLY A 115 24.84 7.74 13.95
N MET A 116 25.25 7.67 12.68
CA MET A 116 24.32 7.79 11.54
C MET A 116 23.78 6.41 11.17
N SER A 117 22.48 6.32 10.95
CA SER A 117 21.83 5.10 10.47
C SER A 117 20.87 5.41 9.33
N ASP A 118 20.77 4.48 8.38
CA ASP A 118 19.76 4.53 7.33
C ASP A 118 18.43 4.00 7.88
N ILE A 119 17.59 4.90 8.37
CA ILE A 119 16.29 4.56 8.96
C ILE A 119 15.37 3.87 7.95
N ALA A 120 15.44 4.20 6.65
CA ALA A 120 14.58 3.55 5.66
C ALA A 120 14.94 2.07 5.49
N HIS A 121 16.24 1.77 5.46
CA HIS A 121 16.72 0.40 5.49
C HIS A 121 16.34 -0.30 6.80
N ASP A 122 16.53 0.37 7.94
CA ASP A 122 16.25 -0.21 9.24
C ASP A 122 14.77 -0.52 9.47
N MET A 123 13.84 0.34 9.04
CA MET A 123 12.41 0.05 9.14
C MET A 123 12.00 -1.16 8.29
N THR A 124 12.70 -1.39 7.17
CA THR A 124 12.51 -2.59 6.36
C THR A 124 12.93 -3.83 7.13
N LEU A 125 14.10 -3.81 7.79
CA LEU A 125 14.59 -4.90 8.64
C LEU A 125 13.65 -5.16 9.82
N LEU A 126 13.23 -4.11 10.54
CA LEU A 126 12.29 -4.23 11.65
C LEU A 126 10.97 -4.88 11.20
N THR A 127 10.48 -4.55 10.00
CA THR A 127 9.27 -5.18 9.45
C THR A 127 9.46 -6.68 9.27
N TYR A 128 10.62 -7.12 8.75
CA TYR A 128 10.93 -8.55 8.62
C TYR A 128 11.09 -9.23 10.00
N ASP A 129 11.74 -8.58 10.95
CA ASP A 129 11.93 -9.11 12.31
C ASP A 129 10.60 -9.27 13.07
N ILE A 130 9.63 -8.40 12.81
CA ILE A 130 8.27 -8.51 13.36
C ILE A 130 7.50 -9.70 12.74
N LEU A 131 7.77 -10.03 11.47
CA LEU A 131 7.08 -11.10 10.75
C LEU A 131 7.66 -12.50 11.03
N ALA A 132 8.85 -12.60 11.63
CA ALA A 132 9.59 -13.83 11.92
C ALA A 132 9.29 -14.41 13.32
#